data_AF-A0A2V7EQU4-F1
#
_entry.id   AF-A0A2V7EQU4-F1
#
_cell.length_a   1.000
_cell.length_b   1.000
_cell.length_c   1.000
_cell.angle_alpha   90.00
_cell.angle_beta   90.00
_cell.angle_gamma   90.00
#
_symmetry.space_group_name_H-M   'P 1'
#
loop_
_entity.id
_entity.type
_entity.pdbx_description
1 polymer ?
#
loop_
_entity_poly.entity_id
_entity_poly.type
_entity_poly.pdbx_seq_one_letter_code
_entity_poly.pdbx_strand_id
1 'polypeptide(L)'
;MCPADAVAVQDSQVRIVDEACTRCGLCLPACPHDAIVATGDVTRALELAARGSAALILSVESAAYFYPATPEQVVNACYAAGFRTVHRGVLGDELVAREYL
;
A
#
# COMPACT_ATOMS: atom_id res chain seq x y z
N MET A 1 -10.78 13.90 -4.91
CA MET A 1 -10.02 14.81 -5.79
C MET A 1 -9.04 14.01 -6.62
N CYS A 2 -8.85 14.34 -7.90
CA CYS A 2 -7.83 13.74 -8.77
C CYS A 2 -6.97 14.83 -9.40
N PRO A 3 -5.65 14.87 -9.17
CA PRO A 3 -4.79 15.91 -9.74
C PRO A 3 -4.55 15.75 -11.26
N ALA A 4 -4.77 14.55 -11.79
CA ALA A 4 -4.57 14.21 -13.20
C ALA A 4 -5.88 14.15 -14.00
N ASP A 5 -7.00 14.59 -13.39
CA ASP A 5 -8.35 14.53 -13.99
C ASP A 5 -8.75 13.15 -14.55
N ALA A 6 -8.27 12.09 -13.89
CA ALA A 6 -8.43 10.70 -14.34
C ALA A 6 -9.68 10.00 -13.79
N VAL A 7 -10.60 10.73 -13.14
CA VAL A 7 -11.82 10.17 -12.54
C VAL A 7 -13.04 10.70 -13.29
N ALA A 8 -13.72 9.82 -14.03
CA ALA A 8 -14.94 10.13 -14.76
C ALA A 8 -16.17 9.55 -14.06
N VAL A 9 -17.32 10.21 -14.21
CA VAL A 9 -18.61 9.68 -13.74
C VAL A 9 -19.55 9.60 -14.95
N GLN A 10 -20.03 8.39 -15.24
CA GLN A 10 -20.97 8.13 -16.33
C GLN A 10 -22.07 7.20 -15.82
N ASP A 11 -23.33 7.58 -16.02
CA ASP A 11 -24.51 6.76 -15.65
C ASP A 11 -24.48 6.26 -14.19
N SER A 12 -24.10 7.15 -13.26
CA SER A 12 -23.93 6.85 -11.83
C SER A 12 -22.80 5.85 -11.50
N GLN A 13 -21.93 5.53 -12.45
CA GLN A 13 -20.75 4.71 -12.25
C GLN A 13 -19.47 5.56 -12.29
N VAL A 14 -18.58 5.36 -11.32
CA VAL A 14 -17.24 5.96 -11.32
C VAL A 14 -16.34 5.11 -12.21
N ARG A 15 -15.59 5.77 -13.10
CA ARG A 15 -14.59 5.14 -13.97
C ARG A 15 -13.25 5.82 -13.80
N ILE A 16 -12.20 5.01 -13.72
CA ILE A 16 -10.82 5.48 -13.76
C ILE A 16 -10.33 5.42 -15.21
N VAL A 17 -9.83 6.53 -15.72
CA VAL A 17 -9.18 6.59 -17.04
C VAL A 17 -7.73 6.17 -16.84
N ASP A 18 -7.42 4.91 -17.13
CA ASP A 18 -6.14 4.29 -16.80
C ASP A 18 -4.94 4.99 -17.44
N GLU A 19 -5.10 5.53 -18.65
CA GLU A 19 -4.05 6.24 -19.38
C GLU A 19 -3.63 7.55 -18.69
N ALA A 20 -4.55 8.18 -17.95
CA ALA A 20 -4.29 9.41 -17.19
C ALA A 20 -3.97 9.13 -15.71
N CYS A 21 -4.32 7.96 -15.19
CA CYS A 21 -4.22 7.65 -13.77
C CYS A 21 -2.77 7.40 -13.34
N THR A 22 -2.26 8.29 -12.48
CA THR A 22 -0.93 8.14 -11.85
C THR A 22 -0.92 7.22 -10.63
N ARG A 23 -2.05 6.60 -10.30
CA ARG A 23 -2.23 5.69 -9.15
C ARG A 23 -1.86 6.29 -7.79
N CYS A 24 -2.02 7.60 -7.62
CA CYS A 24 -1.72 8.31 -6.37
C CYS A 24 -2.66 7.99 -5.19
N GLY A 25 -3.82 7.36 -5.43
CA GLY A 25 -4.73 6.90 -4.38
C GLY A 25 -5.58 7.98 -3.70
N LEU A 26 -5.40 9.27 -3.99
CA LEU A 26 -6.13 10.38 -3.35
C LEU A 26 -7.65 10.34 -3.53
N CYS A 27 -8.14 9.67 -4.59
CA CYS A 27 -9.57 9.50 -4.83
C CYS A 27 -10.22 8.48 -3.89
N LEU A 28 -9.46 7.53 -3.35
CA LEU A 28 -9.97 6.44 -2.52
C LEU A 28 -10.61 6.95 -1.22
N PRO A 29 -9.91 7.65 -0.30
CA PRO A 29 -10.52 8.19 0.92
C PRO A 29 -11.46 9.37 0.65
N ALA A 30 -11.40 9.97 -0.54
CA ALA A 30 -12.26 11.09 -0.91
C ALA A 30 -13.63 10.66 -1.44
N CYS A 31 -13.84 9.37 -1.70
CA CYS A 31 -15.11 8.86 -2.23
C CYS A 31 -16.13 8.71 -1.10
N PRO A 32 -17.24 9.45 -1.11
CA PRO A 32 -18.26 9.35 -0.05
C PRO A 32 -19.14 8.09 -0.16
N HIS A 33 -18.97 7.29 -1.21
CA HIS A 33 -19.80 6.13 -1.52
C HIS A 33 -19.01 4.82 -1.60
N ASP A 34 -17.72 4.84 -1.22
CA ASP A 34 -16.83 3.68 -1.33
C ASP A 34 -16.85 3.01 -2.73
N ALA A 35 -17.09 3.80 -3.78
CA ALA A 35 -17.24 3.33 -5.15
C ALA A 35 -15.89 2.99 -5.83
N ILE A 36 -14.78 3.32 -5.18
CA ILE A 36 -13.41 3.10 -5.66
C ILE A 36 -12.76 2.11 -4.72
N VAL A 37 -12.13 1.06 -5.28
CA VAL A 37 -11.46 0.01 -4.50
C VAL A 37 -9.99 -0.05 -4.90
N ALA A 38 -9.11 -0.05 -3.92
CA ALA A 38 -7.70 -0.35 -4.14
C ALA A 38 -7.52 -1.87 -4.24
N THR A 39 -6.97 -2.34 -5.35
CA THR A 39 -6.67 -3.75 -5.57
C THR A 39 -5.22 -4.05 -5.22
N GLY A 40 -5.01 -5.10 -4.43
CA GLY A 40 -3.69 -5.68 -4.16
C GLY A 40 -3.78 -7.19 -4.11
N ASP A 41 -2.63 -7.87 -4.10
CA ASP A 41 -2.58 -9.34 -4.14
C ASP A 41 -2.29 -9.95 -2.76
N VAL A 42 -3.25 -9.76 -1.84
CA VAL A 42 -3.14 -10.29 -0.47
C VAL A 42 -3.10 -11.81 -0.45
N THR A 43 -3.86 -12.46 -1.34
CA THR A 43 -3.90 -13.92 -1.45
C THR A 43 -2.51 -14.46 -1.79
N ARG A 44 -1.85 -13.89 -2.80
CA ARG A 44 -0.50 -14.29 -3.17
C ARG A 44 0.51 -14.02 -2.06
N ALA A 45 0.39 -12.88 -1.39
CA ALA A 45 1.29 -12.54 -0.28
C ALA A 45 1.19 -13.58 0.86
N LEU A 46 -0.03 -13.98 1.24
CA LEU A 46 -0.27 -15.01 2.25
C LEU A 46 0.20 -16.39 1.81
N GLU A 47 0.02 -16.77 0.55
CA GLU A 47 0.56 -18.03 0.02
C GLU A 47 2.09 -18.08 0.10
N LEU A 48 2.77 -16.99 -0.24
CA LEU A 48 4.23 -16.88 -0.16
C LEU A 48 4.72 -16.89 1.30
N ALA A 49 3.99 -16.22 2.19
CA ALA A 49 4.25 -16.25 3.63
C ALA A 49 4.12 -17.67 4.18
N ALA A 50 3.04 -18.38 3.86
CA ALA A 50 2.80 -19.76 4.28
C ALA A 50 3.88 -20.74 3.79
N ARG A 51 4.40 -20.53 2.56
CA ARG A 51 5.54 -21.29 2.02
C ARG A 51 6.88 -20.94 2.69
N GLY A 52 6.94 -19.84 3.43
CA GLY A 52 8.17 -19.33 4.05
C GLY A 52 9.17 -18.77 3.04
N SER A 53 8.73 -18.40 1.84
CA SER A 53 9.56 -17.91 0.74
C SER A 53 9.36 -16.41 0.46
N ALA A 54 8.73 -15.69 1.39
CA ALA A 54 8.55 -14.24 1.32
C ALA A 54 9.39 -13.51 2.36
N ALA A 55 9.97 -12.40 1.92
CA ALA A 55 10.36 -11.30 2.80
C ALA A 55 9.31 -10.19 2.65
N LEU A 56 8.81 -9.68 3.78
CA LEU A 56 7.93 -8.53 3.80
C LEU A 56 8.76 -7.26 4.02
N ILE A 57 8.53 -6.24 3.20
CA ILE A 57 9.08 -4.91 3.40
C ILE A 57 7.92 -3.97 3.71
N LEU A 58 7.86 -3.48 4.95
CA LEU A 58 6.85 -2.52 5.39
C LEU A 58 7.24 -1.12 4.93
N SER A 59 6.34 -0.40 4.27
CA SER A 59 6.59 1.02 3.96
C SER A 59 6.67 1.85 5.25
N VAL A 60 7.37 2.97 5.20
CA VAL A 60 7.59 3.83 6.38
C VAL A 60 6.29 4.46 6.89
N GLU A 61 5.32 4.66 5.99
CA GLU A 61 3.98 5.16 6.27
C GLU A 61 3.14 4.19 7.11
N SER A 62 3.53 2.91 7.19
CA SER A 62 2.84 1.94 8.05
C SER A 62 2.75 2.39 9.51
N ALA A 63 3.76 3.09 10.02
CA ALA A 63 3.74 3.63 11.38
C ALA A 63 2.64 4.67 11.59
N ALA A 64 2.37 5.52 10.59
CA ALA A 64 1.30 6.50 10.64
C ALA A 64 -0.07 5.84 10.44
N TYR A 65 -0.16 4.90 9.50
CA TYR A 65 -1.42 4.21 9.18
C TYR A 65 -1.95 3.38 10.35
N PHE A 66 -1.07 2.68 11.08
CA PHE A 66 -1.46 1.80 12.18
C PHE A 66 -1.47 2.47 13.56
N TYR A 67 -1.29 3.79 13.64
CA TYR A 67 -1.36 4.51 14.91
C TYR A 67 -2.71 4.24 15.63
N PRO A 68 -2.73 3.95 16.94
CA PRO A 68 -1.66 4.13 17.92
C PRO A 68 -0.74 2.93 18.14
N ALA A 69 -0.79 1.89 17.30
CA ALA A 69 0.11 0.75 17.44
C ALA A 69 1.57 1.18 17.28
N THR A 70 2.46 0.63 18.11
CA THR A 70 3.90 0.87 17.96
C THR A 70 4.44 0.13 16.73
N PRO A 71 5.56 0.58 16.13
CA PRO A 71 6.18 -0.13 15.03
C PRO A 71 6.46 -1.61 15.33
N GLU A 72 6.82 -1.94 16.58
CA GLU A 72 7.06 -3.30 17.03
C GLU A 72 5.78 -4.14 17.04
N GLN A 73 4.64 -3.56 17.41
CA GLN A 73 3.35 -4.24 17.36
C GLN A 73 2.95 -4.58 15.91
N VAL A 74 3.19 -3.66 14.97
CA VAL A 74 2.96 -3.90 13.53
C VAL A 74 3.86 -5.01 13.01
N VAL A 75 5.16 -4.95 13.32
CA VAL A 75 6.13 -5.99 12.92
C VAL A 75 5.74 -7.36 13.50
N ASN A 76 5.35 -7.41 14.78
CA ASN A 76 4.91 -8.64 15.43
C ASN A 76 3.62 -9.19 14.81
N ALA A 77 2.69 -8.32 14.39
CA ALA A 77 1.51 -8.74 13.65
C ALA A 77 1.88 -9.37 12.29
N CYS A 78 2.90 -8.85 11.60
CA CYS A 78 3.40 -9.46 10.36
C CYS A 78 4.02 -10.84 10.59
N TYR A 79 4.76 -11.03 11.69
CA TYR A 79 5.25 -12.35 12.09
C TYR A 79 4.08 -13.31 12.40
N ALA A 80 3.07 -12.83 13.12
CA ALA A 80 1.86 -13.61 13.40
C ALA A 80 1.07 -13.97 12.13
N ALA A 81 1.14 -13.15 11.09
CA ALA A 81 0.55 -13.42 9.76
C ALA A 81 1.33 -14.46 8.94
N GLY A 82 2.48 -14.95 9.42
CA GLY A 82 3.24 -16.04 8.81
C GLY A 82 4.49 -15.61 8.03
N PHE A 83 4.79 -14.31 7.95
CA PHE A 83 6.06 -13.86 7.37
C PHE A 83 7.21 -14.22 8.31
N ARG A 84 8.32 -14.78 7.77
CA ARG A 84 9.52 -15.10 8.57
C ARG A 84 10.55 -13.98 8.60
N THR A 85 10.52 -13.12 7.59
CA THR A 85 11.45 -12.01 7.42
C THR A 85 10.63 -10.75 7.19
N VAL A 86 10.82 -9.75 8.05
CA VAL A 86 10.11 -8.46 8.00
C VAL A 86 11.15 -7.34 8.12
N HIS A 87 11.21 -6.48 7.12
CA HIS A 87 12.09 -5.31 7.09
C HIS A 87 11.28 -4.03 6.97
N ARG A 88 11.82 -2.92 7.49
CA ARG A 88 11.25 -1.59 7.26
C ARG A 88 11.85 -0.99 5.99
N GLY A 89 11.02 -0.29 5.23
CA GLY A 89 11.36 0.36 3.96
C GLY A 89 12.44 1.43 4.06
N VAL A 90 12.72 1.94 5.27
CA VAL A 90 13.77 2.94 5.53
C VAL A 90 15.13 2.57 4.95
N LEU A 91 15.48 1.27 4.89
CA LEU A 91 16.72 0.84 4.27
C LEU A 91 16.73 1.13 2.77
N GLY A 92 15.60 0.97 2.09
CA GLY A 92 15.44 1.33 0.69
C GLY A 92 15.54 2.84 0.48
N ASP A 93 14.92 3.62 1.36
CA ASP A 93 14.97 5.10 1.29
C ASP A 93 16.41 5.61 1.39
N GLU A 94 17.20 5.08 2.33
CA GLU A 94 18.63 5.43 2.49
C GLU A 94 19.47 5.02 1.28
N LEU A 95 19.20 3.85 0.68
CA LEU A 95 19.90 3.40 -0.52
C LEU A 95 19.60 4.32 -1.70
N VAL A 96 18.34 4.70 -1.90
CA VAL A 96 17.96 5.63 -2.96
C VAL A 96 18.57 7.00 -2.71
N ALA A 97 18.50 7.53 -1.48
CA ALA A 97 19.04 8.84 -1.13
C ALA A 97 20.54 8.97 -1.48
N ARG A 98 21.32 7.89 -1.31
CA ARG A 98 22.76 7.87 -1.66
C ARG A 98 23.04 8.00 -3.16
N GLU A 99 22.10 7.65 -4.03
CA GLU A 99 22.25 7.80 -5.49
C GLU A 99 22.00 9.24 -5.97
N TYR A 100 21.47 10.12 -5.11
CA TYR A 100 21.21 11.53 -5.39
C TYR A 100 22.25 12.47 -4.73
N LEU A 101 23.31 11.93 -4.12
CA LEU A 101 24.46 12.65 -3.54
C LEU A 101 25.69 12.52 -4.45
#